data_AF-A0A8S9SBF8-F1
#
_entry.id   AF-A0A8S9SBF8-F1
#
_cell.length_a   1.000
_cell.length_b   1.000
_cell.length_c   1.000
_cell.angle_alpha   90.00
_cell.angle_beta   90.00
_cell.angle_gamma   90.00
#
_symmetry.space_group_name_H-M   'P 1'
#
loop_
_entity.id
_entity.type
_entity.pdbx_description
1 polymer ?
#
loop_
_entity_poly.entity_id
_entity_poly.type
_entity_poly.pdbx_seq_one_letter_code
_entity_poly.pdbx_strand_id
1 'polypeptide(L)'
;MLSHAERPFVPGVRSFMKTAKTKGRSSKNRLSVIADKNGVPVYEEEEISRVISGYYSDLFESGCVDGQPKIVEALQPCISDAQNERLIVMPHENEIKEAAFAINADKVLGPDGVSAIFFQSNWRSSGQRW
;
A
#
# COMPACT_ATOMS: atom_id res chain seq x y z
N MET A 1 -57.31 22.04 -20.68
CA MET A 1 -57.18 20.60 -20.44
C MET A 1 -56.37 19.99 -21.58
N LEU A 2 -55.42 19.11 -21.23
CA LEU A 2 -54.51 18.33 -22.10
C LEU A 2 -53.42 19.14 -22.85
N SER A 3 -52.16 18.74 -22.91
CA SER A 3 -51.43 17.66 -22.22
C SER A 3 -49.94 17.96 -22.39
N HIS A 4 -49.18 17.88 -21.29
CA HIS A 4 -47.72 17.76 -21.32
C HIS A 4 -47.35 16.47 -22.06
N ALA A 5 -46.58 16.58 -23.13
CA ALA A 5 -45.83 15.46 -23.70
C ALA A 5 -44.34 15.77 -23.49
N GLU A 6 -43.79 15.21 -22.41
CA GLU A 6 -42.34 15.09 -22.22
C GLU A 6 -41.75 14.29 -23.39
N ARG A 7 -40.69 14.81 -23.99
CA ARG A 7 -39.89 14.04 -24.94
C ARG A 7 -39.09 12.99 -24.15
N PRO A 8 -39.05 11.72 -24.59
CA PRO A 8 -38.32 10.70 -23.87
C PRO A 8 -36.81 10.95 -23.98
N PHE A 9 -36.15 10.96 -22.82
CA PHE A 9 -34.69 10.92 -22.71
C PHE A 9 -34.20 9.49 -22.97
N VAL A 10 -33.49 9.31 -24.08
CA VAL A 10 -32.50 8.25 -24.30
C VAL A 10 -31.21 8.98 -24.66
N PRO A 11 -30.04 8.70 -24.05
CA PRO A 11 -29.45 7.36 -24.16
C PRO A 11 -28.49 6.92 -23.03
N GLY A 12 -28.36 5.61 -22.88
CA GLY A 12 -27.11 5.02 -22.40
C GLY A 12 -26.03 5.16 -23.47
N VAL A 13 -24.96 5.91 -23.17
CA VAL A 13 -23.59 5.64 -23.61
C VAL A 13 -22.70 6.24 -22.51
N ARG A 14 -21.93 5.41 -21.79
CA ARG A 14 -20.95 5.90 -20.82
C ARG A 14 -19.90 6.72 -21.57
N SER A 15 -20.04 8.04 -21.53
CA SER A 15 -19.04 8.97 -22.05
C SER A 15 -17.83 8.95 -21.12
N PHE A 16 -16.78 8.23 -21.51
CA PHE A 16 -15.44 8.40 -20.94
C PHE A 16 -14.86 9.72 -21.46
N MET A 17 -15.30 10.84 -20.89
CA MET A 17 -14.78 12.16 -21.22
C MET A 17 -13.38 12.32 -20.62
N LYS A 18 -12.34 11.95 -21.37
CA LYS A 18 -10.95 12.27 -21.02
C LYS A 18 -10.78 13.80 -21.12
N THR A 19 -10.67 14.48 -19.98
CA THR A 19 -10.50 15.94 -19.95
C THR A 19 -9.18 16.36 -20.62
N ALA A 20 -9.13 17.58 -21.17
CA ALA A 20 -7.92 18.11 -21.85
C ALA A 20 -6.67 18.09 -20.95
N LYS A 21 -6.84 18.24 -19.63
CA LYS A 21 -5.77 18.14 -18.64
C LYS A 21 -5.18 16.74 -18.57
N THR A 22 -6.02 15.70 -18.65
CA THR A 22 -5.58 14.30 -18.71
C THR A 22 -4.86 13.99 -20.01
N LYS A 23 -5.31 14.55 -21.15
CA LYS A 23 -4.66 14.40 -22.46
C LYS A 23 -3.27 15.06 -22.51
N GLY A 24 -3.12 16.24 -21.89
CA GLY A 24 -1.83 16.93 -21.79
C GLY A 24 -0.81 16.21 -20.93
N ARG A 25 -1.24 15.59 -19.82
CA ARG A 25 -0.37 14.73 -18.99
C ARG A 25 0.04 13.44 -19.69
N SER A 26 -0.90 12.80 -20.40
CA SER A 26 -0.62 11.56 -21.14
C SER A 26 0.40 11.74 -22.26
N SER A 27 0.40 12.90 -22.94
CA SER A 27 1.38 13.21 -23.98
C SER A 27 2.79 13.40 -23.41
N LYS A 28 2.90 14.11 -22.28
CA LYS A 28 4.19 14.39 -21.63
C LYS A 28 4.81 13.16 -20.95
N ASN A 29 3.98 12.23 -20.49
CA ASN A 29 4.43 11.04 -19.79
C ASN A 29 4.63 9.83 -20.73
N ARG A 30 4.54 10.03 -22.06
CA ARG A 30 4.82 8.96 -23.01
C ARG A 30 6.33 8.74 -23.03
N LEU A 31 6.76 7.56 -22.58
CA LEU A 31 8.13 7.09 -22.75
C LEU A 31 8.39 6.93 -24.26
N SER A 32 9.17 7.86 -24.83
CA SER A 32 9.50 7.85 -26.26
C SER A 32 10.75 7.06 -26.59
N VAL A 33 11.63 6.85 -25.61
CA VAL A 33 12.91 6.13 -25.76
C VAL A 33 13.27 5.49 -24.42
N ILE A 34 13.75 4.25 -24.44
CA ILE A 34 14.45 3.60 -23.31
C ILE A 34 15.67 2.86 -23.86
N ALA A 35 16.68 2.57 -23.04
CA ALA A 35 17.80 1.72 -23.43
C ALA A 35 17.59 0.29 -22.94
N ASP A 36 17.94 -0.69 -23.77
CA ASP A 36 17.96 -2.10 -23.38
C ASP A 36 19.11 -2.42 -22.41
N LYS A 37 19.22 -3.67 -21.99
CA LYS A 37 20.28 -4.15 -21.09
C LYS A 37 21.71 -3.99 -21.63
N ASN A 38 21.87 -3.81 -22.95
CA ASN A 38 23.15 -3.60 -23.61
C ASN A 38 23.43 -2.11 -23.88
N GLY A 39 22.55 -1.21 -23.43
CA GLY A 39 22.65 0.23 -23.65
C GLY A 39 22.16 0.68 -25.04
N VAL A 40 21.49 -0.19 -25.79
CA VAL A 40 20.96 0.12 -27.13
C VAL A 40 19.61 0.83 -26.98
N PRO A 41 19.42 2.02 -27.58
CA PRO A 41 18.16 2.75 -27.48
C PRO A 41 17.06 2.09 -28.33
N VAL A 42 15.89 1.93 -27.75
CA VAL A 42 14.68 1.41 -28.39
C VAL A 42 13.58 2.48 -28.38
N TYR A 43 12.82 2.54 -29.46
CA TYR A 43 11.87 3.62 -29.76
C TYR A 43 10.44 3.11 -29.98
N GLU A 44 10.30 1.85 -30.37
CA GLU A 44 9.01 1.21 -30.65
C GLU A 44 8.29 0.86 -29.34
N GLU A 45 6.97 1.12 -29.27
CA GLU A 45 6.19 0.96 -28.04
C GLU A 45 6.18 -0.49 -27.55
N GLU A 46 6.08 -1.45 -28.46
CA GLU A 46 6.16 -2.88 -28.16
C GLU A 46 7.53 -3.28 -27.61
N GLU A 47 8.59 -2.66 -28.11
CA GLU A 47 9.96 -2.94 -27.70
C GLU A 47 10.26 -2.32 -26.32
N ILE A 48 9.82 -1.08 -26.10
CA ILE A 48 9.84 -0.40 -24.80
C ILE A 48 9.09 -1.24 -23.76
N SER A 49 7.89 -1.74 -24.09
CA SER A 49 7.12 -2.61 -23.21
C SER A 49 7.88 -3.88 -22.85
N ARG A 50 8.54 -4.52 -23.83
CA ARG A 50 9.34 -5.75 -23.58
C ARG A 50 10.54 -5.47 -22.69
N VAL A 51 11.26 -4.37 -22.91
CA VAL A 51 12.40 -3.97 -22.08
C VAL A 51 11.97 -3.72 -20.64
N ILE A 52 10.87 -2.99 -20.43
CA ILE A 52 10.33 -2.72 -19.10
C ILE A 52 9.87 -4.01 -18.41
N SER A 53 9.10 -4.85 -19.11
CA SER A 53 8.61 -6.11 -18.57
C SER A 53 9.76 -7.05 -18.21
N GLY A 54 10.77 -7.19 -19.06
CA GLY A 54 11.96 -7.99 -18.77
C GLY A 54 12.73 -7.47 -17.57
N TYR A 55 13.01 -6.16 -17.54
CA TYR A 55 13.72 -5.53 -16.43
C TYR A 55 13.05 -5.76 -15.08
N TYR A 56 11.73 -5.52 -14.99
CA TYR A 56 11.02 -5.74 -13.73
C TYR A 56 10.77 -7.22 -13.41
N SER A 57 10.66 -8.07 -14.43
CA SER A 57 10.63 -9.52 -14.20
C SER A 57 11.93 -9.97 -13.56
N ASP A 58 13.08 -9.58 -14.11
CA ASP A 58 14.40 -9.91 -13.56
C ASP A 58 14.62 -9.27 -12.17
N LEU A 59 14.14 -8.04 -11.95
CA LEU A 59 14.26 -7.33 -10.67
C LEU A 59 13.42 -7.96 -9.56
N PHE A 60 12.23 -8.44 -9.89
CA PHE A 60 11.31 -9.07 -8.93
C PHE A 60 11.40 -10.60 -8.93
N GLU A 61 12.18 -11.18 -9.83
CA GLU A 61 12.52 -12.59 -9.78
C GLU A 61 13.37 -12.80 -8.53
N SER A 62 12.74 -13.42 -7.54
CA SER A 62 13.39 -13.79 -6.31
C SER A 62 14.38 -14.89 -6.64
N GLY A 63 15.63 -14.52 -6.90
CA GLY A 63 16.73 -15.45 -6.76
C GLY A 63 16.57 -16.06 -5.37
N CYS A 64 16.44 -17.39 -5.31
CA CYS A 64 16.54 -18.13 -4.06
C CYS A 64 17.97 -17.94 -3.57
N VAL A 65 18.25 -16.77 -3.00
CA VAL A 65 19.47 -16.51 -2.29
C VAL A 65 19.28 -17.28 -1.00
N ASP A 66 19.98 -18.40 -0.91
CA ASP A 66 20.22 -19.18 0.30
C ASP A 66 21.03 -18.35 1.32
N GLY A 67 20.56 -17.12 1.57
CA GLY A 67 21.13 -16.11 2.44
C GLY A 67 20.46 -16.09 3.81
N GLN A 68 19.44 -16.92 4.01
CA GLN A 68 18.85 -17.17 5.32
C GLN A 68 19.92 -17.55 6.37
N PRO A 69 20.87 -18.49 6.12
CA PRO A 69 21.91 -18.79 7.10
C PRO A 69 22.85 -17.61 7.35
N LYS A 70 23.25 -16.87 6.29
CA LYS A 70 24.18 -15.73 6.43
C LYS A 70 23.58 -14.53 7.17
N ILE A 71 22.27 -14.28 7.03
CA ILE A 71 21.60 -13.18 7.74
C ILE A 71 21.54 -13.51 9.23
N VAL A 72 21.21 -14.75 9.59
CA VAL A 72 21.15 -15.17 11.00
C VAL A 72 22.53 -15.11 11.66
N GLU A 73 23.60 -15.52 10.96
CA GLU A 73 24.98 -15.38 11.45
C GLU A 73 25.45 -13.93 11.60
N ALA A 74 24.91 -13.00 10.80
CA ALA A 74 25.24 -11.58 10.86
C ALA A 74 24.47 -10.80 11.96
N LEU A 75 23.39 -11.38 12.49
CA LEU A 75 22.57 -10.74 13.52
C LEU A 75 23.09 -11.13 14.91
N GLN A 76 23.53 -10.13 15.67
CA GLN A 76 23.82 -10.32 17.10
C GLN A 76 22.56 -10.07 17.93
N PRO A 77 22.25 -10.91 18.93
CA PRO A 77 21.15 -10.67 19.85
C PRO A 77 21.31 -9.33 20.58
N CYS A 78 20.32 -8.43 20.43
CA CYS A 78 20.31 -7.12 21.09
C CYS A 78 19.62 -7.14 22.48
N ILE A 79 19.08 -8.28 22.87
CA ILE A 79 18.37 -8.47 24.14
C ILE A 79 18.92 -9.72 24.84
N SER A 80 18.95 -9.70 26.16
CA SER A 80 19.30 -10.89 26.95
C SER A 80 18.17 -11.92 26.94
N ASP A 81 18.50 -13.17 27.26
CA ASP A 81 17.51 -14.25 27.36
C ASP A 81 16.40 -13.90 28.36
N ALA A 82 16.77 -13.32 29.51
CA ALA A 82 15.80 -12.87 30.50
C ALA A 82 14.89 -11.73 29.99
N GLN A 83 15.38 -10.85 29.12
CA GLN A 83 14.54 -9.84 28.47
C GLN A 83 13.60 -10.50 27.45
N ASN A 84 14.11 -11.43 26.66
CA ASN A 84 13.32 -12.18 25.69
C ASN A 84 12.20 -12.96 26.37
N GLU A 85 12.49 -13.67 27.46
CA GLU A 85 11.51 -14.38 28.28
C GLU A 85 10.38 -13.47 28.77
N ARG A 86 10.68 -12.23 29.15
CA ARG A 86 9.63 -11.27 29.54
C ARG A 86 8.82 -10.74 28.36
N LEU A 87 9.46 -10.54 27.19
CA LEU A 87 8.80 -9.96 26.02
C LEU A 87 7.86 -10.94 25.31
N ILE A 88 8.06 -12.25 25.48
CA ILE A 88 7.20 -13.30 24.89
C ILE A 88 6.01 -13.67 25.77
N VAL A 89 5.93 -13.15 27.01
CA VAL A 89 4.81 -13.39 27.91
C VAL A 89 3.60 -12.57 27.47
N MET A 90 2.41 -13.14 27.65
CA MET A 90 1.15 -12.43 27.39
C MET A 90 1.06 -11.16 28.27
N PRO A 91 0.83 -9.98 27.68
CA PRO A 91 0.72 -8.75 28.45
C PRO A 91 -0.54 -8.76 29.32
N HIS A 92 -0.47 -8.10 30.47
CA HIS A 92 -1.62 -7.92 31.35
C HIS A 92 -2.57 -6.84 30.82
N GLU A 93 -3.87 -6.94 31.15
CA GLU A 93 -4.89 -5.96 30.73
C GLU A 93 -4.49 -4.52 31.08
N ASN A 94 -3.88 -4.31 32.25
CA ASN A 94 -3.40 -2.99 32.68
C ASN A 94 -2.26 -2.46 31.80
N GLU A 95 -1.32 -3.31 31.36
CA GLU A 95 -0.23 -2.91 30.47
C GLU A 95 -0.78 -2.54 29.09
N ILE A 96 -1.75 -3.30 28.58
CA ILE A 96 -2.44 -3.00 27.32
C ILE A 96 -3.17 -1.65 27.43
N LYS A 97 -3.84 -1.41 28.55
CA LYS A 97 -4.54 -0.15 28.83
C LYS A 97 -3.56 1.02 28.87
N GLU A 98 -2.49 0.92 29.65
CA GLU A 98 -1.50 1.99 29.77
C GLU A 98 -0.86 2.31 28.42
N ALA A 99 -0.50 1.30 27.64
CA ALA A 99 0.03 1.47 26.29
C ALA A 99 -0.99 2.13 25.35
N ALA A 100 -2.26 1.72 25.37
CA ALA A 100 -3.31 2.29 24.53
C ALA A 100 -3.59 3.78 24.85
N PHE A 101 -3.50 4.15 26.13
CA PHE A 101 -3.69 5.54 26.58
C PHE A 101 -2.43 6.40 26.43
N ALA A 102 -1.24 5.80 26.31
CA ALA A 102 -0.01 6.50 25.96
C ALA A 102 0.04 6.94 24.48
N ILE A 103 -0.82 6.39 23.62
CA ILE A 103 -0.92 6.80 22.21
C ILE A 103 -1.65 8.14 22.12
N ASN A 104 -1.02 9.13 21.47
CA ASN A 104 -1.67 10.41 21.19
C ASN A 104 -2.97 10.19 20.41
N ALA A 105 -4.06 10.71 20.97
CA ALA A 105 -5.42 10.66 20.43
C ALA A 105 -5.50 11.17 18.97
N ASP A 106 -4.74 12.21 18.64
CA ASP A 106 -4.69 12.86 17.31
C ASP A 106 -3.71 12.18 16.33
N LYS A 107 -3.26 10.95 16.63
CA LYS A 107 -2.47 10.20 15.63
C LYS A 107 -3.35 9.87 14.42
N VAL A 108 -2.73 10.00 13.24
CA VAL A 108 -3.31 9.67 11.94
C VAL A 108 -3.87 8.25 11.95
N LEU A 109 -5.04 8.09 11.34
CA LEU A 109 -5.71 6.80 11.17
C LEU A 109 -4.80 5.80 10.44
N GLY A 110 -4.69 4.58 10.97
CA GLY A 110 -4.05 3.49 10.26
C GLY A 110 -4.82 3.09 9.00
N PRO A 111 -4.30 2.16 8.19
CA PRO A 111 -4.99 1.64 6.99
C PRO A 111 -6.41 1.13 7.27
N ASP A 112 -6.65 0.67 8.49
CA ASP A 112 -7.94 0.13 8.97
C ASP A 112 -8.97 1.22 9.32
N GLY A 113 -8.58 2.50 9.32
CA GLY A 113 -9.49 3.63 9.51
C GLY A 113 -9.94 3.89 10.96
N VAL A 114 -9.34 3.24 11.96
CA VAL A 114 -9.69 3.40 13.38
C VAL A 114 -8.62 4.24 14.11
N SER A 115 -9.05 5.22 14.92
CA SER A 115 -8.15 6.08 15.72
C SER A 115 -7.89 5.53 17.11
N ALA A 116 -6.82 5.99 17.75
CA ALA A 116 -6.55 5.70 19.16
C ALA A 116 -7.68 6.18 20.10
N ILE A 117 -8.34 7.30 19.76
CA ILE A 117 -9.49 7.85 20.52
C ILE A 117 -10.61 6.82 20.62
N PHE A 118 -10.85 6.02 19.58
CA PHE A 118 -11.89 5.00 19.60
C PHE A 118 -11.64 3.97 20.70
N PHE A 119 -10.41 3.48 20.83
CA PHE A 119 -10.05 2.49 21.85
C PHE A 119 -10.02 3.09 23.25
N GLN A 120 -9.55 4.34 23.40
CA GLN A 120 -9.55 5.04 24.68
C GLN A 120 -10.98 5.31 25.18
N SER A 121 -11.88 5.73 24.27
CA SER A 121 -13.27 6.05 24.61
C SER A 121 -14.12 4.80 24.88
N ASN A 122 -13.84 3.71 24.18
CA ASN A 122 -14.62 2.46 24.27
C ASN A 122 -13.93 1.36 25.09
N TRP A 123 -12.88 1.68 25.85
CA TRP A 123 -12.08 0.69 26.59
C TRP A 123 -12.91 -0.27 27.45
N ARG A 124 -13.99 0.21 28.08
CA ARG A 124 -14.89 -0.63 28.90
C ARG A 124 -15.57 -1.75 28.11
N SER A 125 -15.79 -1.55 26.82
CA SER A 125 -16.50 -2.49 25.95
C SER A 125 -15.53 -3.34 25.11
N SER A 126 -14.39 -2.78 24.69
CA SER A 126 -13.40 -3.46 23.85
C SER A 126 -12.22 -4.08 24.62
N GLY A 127 -12.01 -3.72 25.89
CA GLY A 127 -10.90 -4.18 26.72
C GLY A 127 -11.06 -5.60 27.28
N GLN A 128 -12.28 -6.15 27.34
CA GLN A 128 -12.55 -7.47 27.94
C GLN A 128 -12.20 -8.68 27.05
N ARG A 129 -11.72 -8.45 25.82
CA ARG A 129 -11.51 -9.52 24.82
C ARG A 129 -10.03 -9.71 24.43
N TRP A 130 -9.10 -9.06 25.12
CA TRP A 130 -7.67 -9.20 24.89
C TRP A 130 -7.05 -10.22 25.83
#